data_AF-A0A2U3CJR3-F1
#
_entry.id   AF-A0A2U3CJR3-F1
#
_cell.length_a   1.000
_cell.length_b   1.000
_cell.length_c   1.000
_cell.angle_alpha   90.00
_cell.angle_beta   90.00
_cell.angle_gamma   90.00
#
_symmetry.space_group_name_H-M   'P 1'
#
loop_
_entity.id
_entity.type
_entity.pdbx_description
1 polymer ?
#
loop_
_entity_poly.entity_id
_entity_poly.type
_entity_poly.pdbx_seq_one_letter_code
_entity_poly.pdbx_strand_id
1 'polypeptide(L)'
;MQQNLIILAGLSHSGKDLLFSQILKLGRAEPGLRLRENLIYYEWLNRSFKGNEDSYFEKALPALKEKLYLKINTLIYVHDISYQVLDDLANDFKEVYFDIKKVNKDFQVILIVNRGHLIPNELERTKIHKKVENHLQQLIPQEITSYIVSLKGTDQQRMTNLVFTQIANKAVDFTKNLKKKRDSSIKIPNDKQLKKIKKILKEKMDDYGFSGAYLIGHNQDILIAAGKSEGWETKVGPQIIRMLAQFHVFDLGPQFQADIIRIEDFVMIAKRINAENKIILIGRESIFKYDEEPYPRIEESCLDITTDILEILK
;
A
#
# COMPACT_ATOMS: atom_id res chain seq x y z
N MET A 1 3.56 -3.34 -11.95
CA MET A 1 2.13 -3.00 -11.74
C MET A 1 1.82 -3.01 -10.25
N GLN A 2 1.09 -2.02 -9.73
CA GLN A 2 0.70 -1.97 -8.31
C GLN A 2 -0.57 -2.81 -8.12
N GLN A 3 -0.55 -3.78 -7.21
CA GLN A 3 -1.70 -4.62 -6.86
C GLN A 3 -2.76 -3.76 -6.17
N ASN A 4 -4.05 -3.96 -6.49
CA ASN A 4 -5.15 -3.30 -5.80
C ASN A 4 -5.43 -4.09 -4.54
N LEU A 5 -5.08 -3.60 -3.35
CA LEU A 5 -5.39 -4.36 -2.15
C LEU A 5 -6.78 -4.01 -1.62
N ILE A 6 -7.68 -4.98 -1.70
CA ILE A 6 -9.03 -4.96 -1.14
C ILE A 6 -9.01 -5.80 0.14
N ILE A 7 -9.37 -5.19 1.26
CA ILE A 7 -9.52 -5.91 2.54
C ILE A 7 -11.00 -6.10 2.84
N LEU A 8 -11.34 -7.31 3.30
CA LEU A 8 -12.65 -7.63 3.86
C LEU A 8 -12.54 -7.73 5.40
N ALA A 9 -13.23 -6.83 6.11
CA ALA A 9 -13.25 -6.74 7.56
C ALA A 9 -14.69 -6.73 8.10
N GLY A 10 -14.85 -6.81 9.43
CA GLY A 10 -16.13 -6.74 10.12
C GLY A 10 -16.26 -7.79 11.22
N LEU A 11 -17.19 -7.56 12.14
CA LEU A 11 -17.39 -8.37 13.35
C LEU A 11 -17.45 -9.88 13.10
N SER A 12 -17.21 -10.65 14.17
CA SER A 12 -17.45 -12.09 14.18
C SER A 12 -18.90 -12.41 13.81
N HIS A 13 -19.09 -13.47 13.03
CA HIS A 13 -20.39 -13.90 12.49
C HIS A 13 -21.11 -12.93 11.54
N SER A 14 -20.47 -11.83 11.10
CA SER A 14 -21.03 -10.92 10.08
C SER A 14 -21.31 -11.59 8.72
N GLY A 15 -20.81 -12.82 8.53
CA GLY A 15 -20.90 -13.58 7.28
C GLY A 15 -19.83 -13.21 6.25
N LYS A 16 -18.80 -12.43 6.66
CA LYS A 16 -17.66 -12.07 5.83
C LYS A 16 -16.94 -13.28 5.22
N ASP A 17 -16.87 -14.43 5.90
CA ASP A 17 -16.17 -15.63 5.42
C ASP A 17 -16.90 -16.30 4.26
N LEU A 18 -18.23 -16.34 4.35
CA LEU A 18 -19.10 -16.84 3.28
C LEU A 18 -19.07 -15.90 2.07
N LEU A 19 -19.07 -14.58 2.31
CA LEU A 19 -18.93 -13.59 1.26
C LEU A 19 -17.55 -13.70 0.59
N PHE A 20 -16.46 -13.84 1.36
CA PHE A 20 -15.12 -14.06 0.83
C PHE A 20 -15.07 -15.28 -0.08
N SER A 21 -15.62 -16.40 0.37
CA SER A 21 -15.72 -17.63 -0.42
C SER A 21 -16.50 -17.41 -1.72
N GLN A 22 -17.59 -16.64 -1.68
CA GLN A 22 -18.37 -16.29 -2.87
C GLN A 22 -17.57 -15.39 -3.83
N ILE A 23 -16.84 -14.39 -3.32
CA ILE A 23 -16.00 -13.51 -4.14
C ILE A 23 -14.88 -14.33 -4.82
N LEU A 24 -14.28 -15.29 -4.12
CA LEU A 24 -13.28 -16.18 -4.71
C LEU A 24 -13.85 -17.07 -5.82
N LYS A 25 -15.11 -17.52 -5.70
CA LYS A 25 -15.82 -18.25 -6.76
C LYS A 25 -16.09 -17.34 -7.96
N LEU A 26 -16.56 -16.11 -7.72
CA LEU A 26 -16.74 -15.11 -8.76
C LEU A 26 -15.43 -14.83 -9.49
N GLY A 27 -14.32 -14.67 -8.77
CA GLY A 27 -13.00 -14.47 -9.36
C GLY A 27 -12.45 -15.67 -10.16
N ARG A 28 -12.98 -16.90 -9.97
CA ARG A 28 -12.71 -18.05 -10.86
C ARG A 28 -13.51 -17.93 -12.15
N ALA A 29 -14.77 -17.55 -12.04
CA ALA A 29 -15.68 -17.42 -13.18
C ALA A 29 -15.33 -16.21 -14.07
N GLU A 30 -14.82 -15.14 -13.47
CA GLU A 30 -14.42 -13.92 -14.18
C GLU A 30 -12.96 -13.52 -13.85
N PRO A 31 -11.97 -14.19 -14.49
CA PRO A 31 -10.55 -13.91 -14.26
C PRO A 31 -10.15 -12.45 -14.54
N GLY A 32 -10.86 -11.78 -15.46
CA GLY A 32 -10.62 -10.38 -15.81
C GLY A 32 -10.77 -9.40 -14.64
N LEU A 33 -11.55 -9.76 -13.61
CA LEU A 33 -11.71 -8.93 -12.41
C LEU A 33 -10.50 -9.00 -11.46
N ARG A 34 -9.60 -9.99 -11.63
CA ARG A 34 -8.41 -10.22 -10.79
C ARG A 34 -8.68 -10.19 -9.29
N LEU A 35 -9.90 -10.57 -8.87
CA LEU A 35 -10.31 -10.51 -7.46
C LEU A 35 -9.43 -11.36 -6.56
N ARG A 36 -8.92 -12.49 -7.04
CA ARG A 36 -8.05 -13.41 -6.30
C ARG A 36 -6.67 -12.83 -5.97
N GLU A 37 -6.16 -11.97 -6.85
CA GLU A 37 -4.84 -11.34 -6.71
C GLU A 37 -4.89 -10.10 -5.81
N ASN A 38 -6.09 -9.55 -5.64
CA ASN A 38 -6.34 -8.22 -5.08
C ASN A 38 -7.08 -8.29 -3.74
N LEU A 39 -7.86 -9.34 -3.49
CA LEU A 39 -8.62 -9.51 -2.26
C LEU A 39 -7.79 -10.27 -1.22
N ILE A 40 -7.57 -9.64 -0.07
CA ILE A 40 -7.04 -10.34 1.09
C ILE A 40 -8.07 -10.36 2.22
N TYR A 41 -8.21 -11.55 2.79
CA TYR A 41 -9.03 -11.85 3.95
C TYR A 41 -8.15 -11.86 5.19
N TYR A 42 -8.51 -11.09 6.21
CA TYR A 42 -7.70 -10.99 7.43
C TYR A 42 -8.55 -11.09 8.70
N GLU A 43 -8.42 -12.22 9.41
CA GLU A 43 -9.08 -12.47 10.69
C GLU A 43 -8.48 -11.67 11.87
N TRP A 44 -7.17 -11.44 11.89
CA TRP A 44 -6.45 -10.71 12.93
C TRP A 44 -6.72 -9.19 13.00
N LEU A 45 -7.43 -8.63 12.03
CA LEU A 45 -7.96 -7.25 12.14
C LEU A 45 -9.18 -7.18 13.06
N ASN A 46 -9.79 -8.32 13.42
CA ASN A 46 -10.84 -8.37 14.44
C ASN A 46 -10.22 -8.51 15.84
N ARG A 47 -10.76 -7.74 16.79
CA ARG A 47 -10.47 -7.86 18.24
C ARG A 47 -10.63 -9.27 18.82
N SER A 48 -11.36 -10.16 18.15
CA SER A 48 -11.60 -11.54 18.62
C SER A 48 -10.33 -12.39 18.67
N PHE A 49 -9.26 -11.99 17.97
CA PHE A 49 -7.98 -12.68 17.96
C PHE A 49 -7.02 -12.08 19.00
N LYS A 50 -7.39 -12.13 20.29
CA LYS A 50 -6.42 -11.99 21.38
C LYS A 50 -5.72 -13.33 21.58
N GLY A 51 -4.73 -13.60 20.73
CA GLY A 51 -3.74 -14.64 21.00
C GLY A 51 -2.86 -14.23 22.18
N ASN A 52 -2.33 -15.21 22.92
CA ASN A 52 -1.47 -14.98 24.08
C ASN A 52 -0.23 -14.14 23.71
N GLU A 53 0.01 -13.07 24.48
CA GLU A 53 0.96 -11.95 24.30
C GLU A 53 2.47 -12.29 24.19
N ASP A 54 2.84 -13.57 24.05
CA ASP A 54 4.23 -14.05 24.15
C ASP A 54 4.80 -14.66 22.86
N SER A 55 4.12 -14.54 21.72
CA SER A 55 4.63 -15.14 20.48
C SER A 55 5.56 -14.20 19.71
N TYR A 56 6.66 -14.72 19.15
CA TYR A 56 7.51 -14.01 18.18
C TYR A 56 6.70 -13.35 17.04
N PHE A 57 5.54 -13.93 16.72
CA PHE A 57 4.57 -13.42 15.77
C PHE A 57 4.02 -12.03 16.16
N GLU A 58 3.73 -11.77 17.44
CA GLU A 58 3.19 -10.49 17.90
C GLU A 58 4.19 -9.34 17.84
N LYS A 59 5.50 -9.63 17.93
CA LYS A 59 6.55 -8.60 17.76
C LYS A 59 6.76 -8.22 16.30
N ALA A 60 6.58 -9.16 15.36
CA ALA A 60 6.69 -8.90 13.92
C ALA A 60 5.39 -8.37 13.28
N LEU A 61 4.25 -8.66 13.92
CA LEU A 61 2.90 -8.29 13.47
C LEU A 61 2.74 -6.79 13.16
N PRO A 62 3.19 -5.84 14.01
CA PRO A 62 2.97 -4.41 13.78
C PRO A 62 3.60 -3.91 12.49
N ALA A 63 4.85 -4.31 12.22
CA ALA A 63 5.56 -3.89 11.03
C ALA A 63 5.00 -4.52 9.74
N LEU A 64 4.50 -5.75 9.82
CA LEU A 64 3.77 -6.38 8.72
C LEU A 64 2.40 -5.73 8.49
N LYS A 65 1.69 -5.37 9.57
CA LYS A 65 0.40 -4.68 9.58
C LYS A 65 0.50 -3.32 8.92
N GLU A 66 1.52 -2.54 9.27
CA GLU A 66 1.76 -1.22 8.68
C GLU A 66 2.05 -1.29 7.17
N LYS A 67 2.90 -2.24 6.74
CA LYS A 67 3.19 -2.46 5.31
C LYS A 67 1.96 -2.88 4.52
N LEU A 68 1.10 -3.67 5.15
CA LEU A 68 -0.16 -4.05 4.57
C LEU A 68 -1.08 -2.83 4.43
N TYR A 69 -1.21 -2.03 5.48
CA TYR A 69 -2.06 -0.84 5.51
C TYR A 69 -1.68 0.18 4.43
N LEU A 70 -0.38 0.38 4.20
CA LEU A 70 0.13 1.21 3.11
C LEU A 70 -0.33 0.76 1.71
N LYS A 71 -0.66 -0.52 1.54
CA LYS A 71 -1.08 -1.09 0.26
C LYS A 71 -2.60 -1.12 0.08
N ILE A 72 -3.39 -0.90 1.14
CA ILE A 72 -4.86 -0.94 1.09
C ILE A 72 -5.38 0.16 0.18
N ASN A 73 -6.11 -0.21 -0.87
CA ASN A 73 -6.82 0.74 -1.71
C ASN A 73 -8.31 0.78 -1.36
N THR A 74 -8.85 -0.31 -0.83
CA THR A 74 -10.28 -0.45 -0.53
C THR A 74 -10.49 -1.24 0.75
N LEU A 75 -11.17 -0.65 1.72
CA LEU A 75 -11.70 -1.32 2.91
C LEU A 75 -13.17 -1.68 2.65
N ILE A 76 -13.48 -2.97 2.62
CA ILE A 76 -14.86 -3.48 2.65
C ILE A 76 -15.17 -3.90 4.08
N TYR A 77 -16.10 -3.21 4.72
CA TYR A 77 -16.54 -3.53 6.07
C TYR A 77 -17.91 -4.20 6.05
N VAL A 78 -18.03 -5.38 6.64
CA VAL A 78 -19.23 -6.22 6.60
C VAL A 78 -19.99 -6.13 7.92
N HIS A 79 -21.24 -5.71 7.84
CA HIS A 79 -22.21 -5.70 8.92
C HIS A 79 -23.29 -6.74 8.65
N ASP A 80 -23.66 -7.54 9.63
CA ASP A 80 -24.85 -8.40 9.53
C ASP A 80 -26.08 -7.65 10.03
N ILE A 81 -27.08 -7.52 9.17
CA ILE A 81 -28.31 -6.76 9.43
C ILE A 81 -29.10 -7.26 10.64
N SER A 82 -28.87 -8.50 11.09
CA SER A 82 -29.50 -9.05 12.30
C SER A 82 -28.89 -8.52 13.60
N TYR A 83 -27.67 -7.98 13.57
CA TYR A 83 -27.05 -7.35 14.73
C TYR A 83 -27.57 -5.93 14.90
N GLN A 84 -28.41 -5.70 15.90
CA GLN A 84 -28.98 -4.38 16.16
C GLN A 84 -28.12 -3.48 17.07
N VAL A 85 -27.01 -4.00 17.58
CA VAL A 85 -26.10 -3.26 18.47
C VAL A 85 -25.13 -2.42 17.63
N LEU A 86 -25.60 -1.24 17.22
CA LEU A 86 -24.86 -0.34 16.34
C LEU A 86 -23.63 0.30 17.00
N ASP A 87 -23.61 0.44 18.33
CA ASP A 87 -22.47 1.03 19.03
C ASP A 87 -21.24 0.12 19.02
N ASP A 88 -21.42 -1.19 19.18
CA ASP A 88 -20.33 -2.17 19.06
C ASP A 88 -19.77 -2.21 17.64
N LEU A 89 -20.67 -2.17 16.65
CA LEU A 89 -20.32 -2.05 15.24
C LEU A 89 -19.50 -0.77 14.97
N ALA A 90 -19.95 0.36 15.52
CA ALA A 90 -19.31 1.65 15.37
C ALA A 90 -17.91 1.66 15.99
N ASN A 91 -17.75 1.09 17.19
CA ASN A 91 -16.46 1.02 17.88
C ASN A 91 -15.44 0.18 17.10
N ASP A 92 -15.84 -1.00 16.61
CA ASP A 92 -14.95 -1.87 15.83
C ASP A 92 -14.60 -1.23 14.47
N PHE A 93 -15.59 -0.69 13.76
CA PHE A 93 -15.37 0.02 12.50
C PHE A 93 -14.41 1.21 12.67
N LYS A 94 -14.62 2.00 13.72
CA LYS A 94 -13.80 3.16 14.04
C LYS A 94 -12.34 2.76 14.24
N GLU A 95 -12.10 1.71 15.03
CA GLU A 95 -10.75 1.21 15.29
C GLU A 95 -10.05 0.76 14.00
N VAL A 96 -10.69 -0.10 13.20
CA VAL A 96 -10.14 -0.58 11.92
C VAL A 96 -9.86 0.57 10.97
N TYR A 97 -10.81 1.51 10.82
CA TYR A 97 -10.65 2.67 9.96
C TYR A 97 -9.46 3.53 10.39
N PHE A 98 -9.38 3.91 11.67
CA PHE A 98 -8.34 4.82 12.14
C PHE A 98 -6.96 4.16 12.16
N ASP A 99 -6.88 2.85 12.38
CA ASP A 99 -5.63 2.09 12.25
C ASP A 99 -5.07 2.14 10.83
N ILE A 100 -5.93 1.95 9.82
CA ILE A 100 -5.51 2.11 8.42
C ILE A 100 -5.18 3.58 8.13
N LYS A 101 -6.03 4.52 8.59
CA LYS A 101 -5.91 5.96 8.30
C LYS A 101 -4.63 6.59 8.83
N LYS A 102 -4.11 6.12 9.97
CA LYS A 102 -2.81 6.54 10.53
C LYS A 102 -1.67 6.36 9.53
N VAL A 103 -1.73 5.28 8.76
CA VAL A 103 -0.65 4.83 7.87
C VAL A 103 -0.94 5.21 6.41
N ASN A 104 -2.19 5.12 5.98
CA ASN A 104 -2.62 5.32 4.62
C ASN A 104 -3.83 6.26 4.56
N LYS A 105 -3.66 7.43 3.95
CA LYS A 105 -4.72 8.42 3.81
C LYS A 105 -5.59 8.21 2.56
N ASP A 106 -5.12 7.38 1.62
CA ASP A 106 -5.60 7.27 0.24
C ASP A 106 -6.24 5.89 -0.03
N PHE A 107 -7.30 5.58 0.72
CA PHE A 107 -8.11 4.37 0.50
C PHE A 107 -9.59 4.75 0.46
N GLN A 108 -10.42 3.92 -0.18
CA GLN A 108 -11.88 4.07 -0.15
C GLN A 108 -12.52 3.11 0.87
N VAL A 109 -13.71 3.47 1.37
CA VAL A 109 -14.48 2.65 2.31
C VAL A 109 -15.79 2.22 1.65
N ILE A 110 -16.08 0.93 1.75
CA ILE A 110 -17.30 0.31 1.27
C ILE A 110 -17.95 -0.46 2.42
N LEU A 111 -19.22 -0.18 2.69
CA LEU A 111 -20.03 -0.90 3.66
C LEU A 111 -20.85 -1.98 2.94
N ILE A 112 -20.83 -3.19 3.47
CA ILE A 112 -21.70 -4.29 3.06
C ILE A 112 -22.62 -4.63 4.22
N VAL A 113 -23.92 -4.36 4.04
CA VAL A 113 -24.98 -4.83 4.94
C VAL A 113 -25.44 -6.20 4.46
N ASN A 114 -24.96 -7.24 5.12
CA ASN A 114 -25.19 -8.64 4.78
C ASN A 114 -26.53 -9.16 5.34
N ARG A 115 -26.94 -10.31 4.81
CA ARG A 115 -28.17 -11.03 5.18
C ARG A 115 -29.45 -10.23 4.98
N GLY A 116 -29.48 -9.37 3.96
CA GLY A 116 -30.67 -8.55 3.64
C GLY A 116 -31.96 -9.35 3.39
N HIS A 117 -31.86 -10.66 3.10
CA HIS A 117 -33.01 -11.56 2.99
C HIS A 117 -33.81 -11.72 4.30
N LEU A 118 -33.22 -11.40 5.45
CA LEU A 118 -33.90 -11.50 6.75
C LEU A 118 -34.99 -10.45 6.94
N ILE A 119 -34.98 -9.38 6.14
CA ILE A 119 -36.01 -8.33 6.16
C ILE A 119 -36.74 -8.38 4.81
N PRO A 120 -37.90 -9.06 4.72
CA PRO A 120 -38.61 -9.26 3.46
C PRO A 120 -39.17 -7.94 2.92
N ASN A 121 -39.58 -7.04 3.81
CA ASN A 121 -40.14 -5.75 3.46
C ASN A 121 -39.06 -4.79 2.94
N GLU A 122 -39.20 -4.33 1.71
CA GLU A 122 -38.21 -3.48 1.04
C GLU A 122 -38.06 -2.09 1.67
N LEU A 123 -39.17 -1.50 2.15
CA LEU A 123 -39.16 -0.20 2.81
C LEU A 123 -38.40 -0.27 4.14
N GLU A 124 -38.68 -1.29 4.95
CA GLU A 124 -37.99 -1.54 6.22
C GLU A 124 -36.50 -1.85 5.99
N ARG A 125 -36.21 -2.69 4.99
CA ARG A 125 -34.85 -3.02 4.57
C ARG A 125 -34.05 -1.76 4.21
N THR A 126 -34.66 -0.85 3.45
CA THR A 126 -34.05 0.44 3.07
C THR A 126 -33.84 1.35 4.28
N LYS A 127 -34.81 1.40 5.21
CA LYS A 127 -34.68 2.17 6.45
C LYS A 127 -33.52 1.69 7.30
N ILE A 128 -33.38 0.38 7.51
CA ILE A 128 -32.29 -0.21 8.28
C ILE A 128 -30.95 0.03 7.59
N HIS A 129 -30.88 -0.20 6.27
CA HIS A 129 -29.68 0.07 5.48
C HIS A 129 -29.18 1.52 5.67
N LYS A 130 -30.07 2.50 5.49
CA LYS A 130 -29.73 3.93 5.70
C LYS A 130 -29.39 4.25 7.15
N LYS A 131 -30.04 3.60 8.13
CA LYS A 131 -29.73 3.80 9.55
C LYS A 131 -28.28 3.38 9.85
N VAL A 132 -27.87 2.20 9.38
CA VAL A 132 -26.50 1.68 9.56
C VAL A 132 -25.49 2.57 8.85
N GLU A 133 -25.76 2.91 7.58
CA GLU A 133 -24.91 3.78 6.77
C GLU A 133 -24.69 5.13 7.43
N ASN A 134 -25.76 5.83 7.82
CA ASN A 134 -25.68 7.13 8.47
C ASN A 134 -24.92 7.06 9.80
N HIS A 135 -25.14 5.99 10.57
CA HIS A 135 -24.46 5.81 11.85
C HIS A 135 -22.94 5.67 11.67
N LEU A 136 -22.49 4.89 10.69
CA LEU A 136 -21.05 4.77 10.42
C LEU A 136 -20.46 6.00 9.71
N GLN A 137 -21.24 6.65 8.84
CA GLN A 137 -20.83 7.86 8.12
C GLN A 137 -20.54 9.03 9.09
N GLN A 138 -21.24 9.11 10.21
CA GLN A 138 -21.00 10.12 11.25
C GLN A 138 -19.64 9.96 11.95
N LEU A 139 -19.01 8.79 11.88
CA LEU A 139 -17.77 8.48 12.59
C LEU A 139 -16.52 8.90 11.83
N ILE A 140 -16.63 9.09 10.50
CA ILE A 140 -15.49 9.33 9.62
C ILE A 140 -15.76 10.48 8.64
N PRO A 141 -14.75 11.28 8.28
CA PRO A 141 -14.92 12.43 7.38
C PRO A 141 -14.98 12.04 5.89
N GLN A 142 -15.10 10.75 5.58
CA GLN A 142 -14.97 10.20 4.24
C GLN A 142 -16.27 9.51 3.83
N GLU A 143 -16.69 9.70 2.58
CA GLU A 143 -17.88 9.07 2.02
C GLU A 143 -17.78 7.54 2.04
N ILE A 144 -18.84 6.90 2.53
CA ILE A 144 -19.02 5.45 2.55
C ILE A 144 -19.97 5.08 1.42
N THR A 145 -19.49 4.26 0.48
CA THR A 145 -20.42 3.59 -0.44
C THR A 145 -21.02 2.38 0.27
N SER A 146 -22.35 2.26 0.33
CA SER A 146 -23.02 1.14 0.99
C SER A 146 -23.79 0.24 0.01
N TYR A 147 -23.84 -1.06 0.32
CA TYR A 147 -24.63 -2.03 -0.41
C TYR A 147 -25.30 -3.01 0.55
N ILE A 148 -26.49 -3.47 0.19
CA ILE A 148 -27.15 -4.59 0.86
C ILE A 148 -27.03 -5.86 0.04
N VAL A 149 -26.62 -6.96 0.68
CA VAL A 149 -26.35 -8.24 -0.01
C VAL A 149 -26.95 -9.43 0.74
N SER A 150 -27.05 -10.55 0.04
CA SER A 150 -27.51 -11.81 0.62
C SER A 150 -27.08 -13.00 -0.25
N LEU A 151 -26.63 -14.08 0.40
CA LEU A 151 -26.32 -15.34 -0.27
C LEU A 151 -27.48 -16.35 -0.25
N LYS A 152 -28.64 -16.01 0.34
CA LYS A 152 -29.79 -16.91 0.43
C LYS A 152 -30.70 -16.73 -0.78
N GLY A 153 -30.73 -17.75 -1.65
CA GLY A 153 -31.53 -17.78 -2.88
C GLY A 153 -30.72 -17.42 -4.14
N THR A 154 -31.16 -17.92 -5.30
CA THR A 154 -30.48 -17.76 -6.59
C THR A 154 -30.40 -16.30 -7.03
N ASP A 155 -31.50 -15.56 -6.89
CA ASP A 155 -31.57 -14.15 -7.31
C ASP A 155 -30.74 -13.25 -6.40
N GLN A 156 -30.75 -13.51 -5.09
CA GLN A 156 -29.96 -12.77 -4.12
C GLN A 156 -28.45 -13.01 -4.33
N GLN A 157 -28.05 -14.25 -4.66
CA GLN A 157 -26.67 -14.56 -5.03
C GLN A 157 -26.25 -13.84 -6.31
N ARG A 158 -27.13 -13.79 -7.33
CA ARG A 158 -26.87 -13.03 -8.56
C ARG A 158 -26.67 -11.54 -8.28
N MET A 159 -27.53 -10.94 -7.46
CA MET A 159 -27.40 -9.54 -7.05
C MET A 159 -26.11 -9.29 -6.25
N THR A 160 -25.76 -10.20 -5.35
CA THR A 160 -24.52 -10.13 -4.57
C THR A 160 -23.28 -10.20 -5.48
N ASN A 161 -23.29 -11.06 -6.50
CA ASN A 161 -22.22 -11.11 -7.50
C ASN A 161 -22.11 -9.80 -8.28
N LEU A 162 -23.24 -9.22 -8.71
CA LEU A 162 -23.25 -7.91 -9.39
C LEU A 162 -22.64 -6.81 -8.51
N VAL A 163 -22.98 -6.77 -7.22
CA VAL A 163 -22.37 -5.85 -6.25
C VAL A 163 -20.86 -6.05 -6.17
N PHE A 164 -20.37 -7.30 -6.08
CA PHE A 164 -18.93 -7.55 -6.01
C PHE A 164 -18.18 -7.21 -7.30
N THR A 165 -18.80 -7.40 -8.47
CA THR A 165 -18.25 -6.92 -9.74
C THR A 165 -18.15 -5.39 -9.76
N GLN A 166 -19.17 -4.68 -9.28
CA GLN A 166 -19.13 -3.22 -9.16
C GLN A 166 -18.02 -2.75 -8.20
N ILE A 167 -17.86 -3.41 -7.06
CA ILE A 167 -16.81 -3.13 -6.08
C ILE A 167 -15.41 -3.33 -6.71
N ALA A 168 -15.22 -4.41 -7.46
CA ALA A 168 -13.96 -4.67 -8.16
C ALA A 168 -13.61 -3.55 -9.14
N ASN A 169 -14.57 -3.13 -9.96
CA ASN A 169 -14.40 -2.04 -10.93
C ASN A 169 -14.13 -0.71 -10.23
N LYS A 170 -14.89 -0.38 -9.17
CA LYS A 170 -14.65 0.81 -8.34
C LYS A 170 -13.23 0.83 -7.75
N ALA A 171 -12.72 -0.31 -7.28
CA ALA A 171 -11.35 -0.40 -6.76
C ALA A 171 -10.29 -0.12 -7.83
N VAL A 172 -10.50 -0.61 -9.05
CA VAL A 172 -9.62 -0.35 -10.20
C VAL A 172 -9.64 1.14 -10.55
N ASP A 173 -10.83 1.73 -10.69
CA ASP A 173 -10.99 3.12 -11.11
C ASP A 173 -10.52 4.10 -10.05
N PHE A 174 -10.78 3.82 -8.77
CA PHE A 174 -10.21 4.57 -7.65
C PHE A 174 -8.69 4.62 -7.74
N THR A 175 -8.05 3.47 -7.99
CA THR A 175 -6.59 3.39 -8.11
C THR A 175 -6.07 4.17 -9.33
N LYS A 176 -6.76 4.10 -10.47
CA LYS A 176 -6.42 4.91 -11.66
C LYS A 176 -6.54 6.41 -11.37
N ASN A 177 -7.60 6.83 -10.69
CA ASN A 177 -7.84 8.23 -10.36
C ASN A 177 -6.85 8.76 -9.31
N LEU A 178 -6.49 7.94 -8.32
CA LEU A 178 -5.41 8.24 -7.39
C LEU A 178 -4.08 8.43 -8.13
N LYS A 179 -3.75 7.54 -9.07
CA LYS A 179 -2.56 7.70 -9.90
C LYS A 179 -2.61 9.00 -10.69
N LYS A 180 -3.68 9.28 -11.42
CA LYS A 180 -3.85 10.55 -12.14
C LYS A 180 -3.70 11.78 -11.24
N LYS A 181 -4.28 11.76 -10.03
CA LYS A 181 -4.14 12.84 -9.05
C LYS A 181 -2.70 12.99 -8.59
N ARG A 182 -2.06 11.88 -8.22
CA ARG A 182 -0.63 11.86 -7.86
C ARG A 182 0.21 12.40 -9.02
N ASP A 183 0.04 11.88 -10.23
CA ASP A 183 0.68 12.31 -11.47
C ASP A 183 0.50 13.82 -11.75
N SER A 184 -0.70 14.36 -11.51
CA SER A 184 -0.98 15.79 -11.68
C SER A 184 -0.35 16.69 -10.60
N SER A 185 -0.03 16.13 -9.43
CA SER A 185 0.67 16.85 -8.36
C SER A 185 2.19 16.75 -8.45
N ILE A 186 2.73 15.93 -9.36
CA ILE A 186 4.18 15.72 -9.50
C ILE A 186 4.83 16.99 -10.02
N LYS A 187 5.68 17.60 -9.19
CA LYS A 187 6.59 18.64 -9.65
C LYS A 187 7.80 17.95 -10.27
N ILE A 188 7.79 17.82 -11.58
CA ILE A 188 8.97 17.35 -12.32
C ILE A 188 10.12 18.35 -12.06
N PRO A 189 11.27 17.89 -11.55
CA PRO A 189 12.41 18.77 -11.31
C PRO A 189 12.83 19.42 -12.63
N ASN A 190 13.01 20.74 -12.63
CA ASN A 190 13.46 21.44 -13.83
C ASN A 190 14.96 21.22 -14.09
N ASP A 191 15.42 21.51 -15.30
CA ASP A 191 16.83 21.29 -15.72
C ASP A 191 17.85 21.95 -14.79
N LYS A 192 17.51 23.09 -14.18
CA LYS A 192 18.40 23.80 -13.25
C LYS A 192 18.54 23.03 -11.93
N GLN A 193 17.44 22.48 -11.42
CA GLN A 193 17.44 21.60 -10.24
C GLN A 193 18.21 20.31 -10.55
N LEU A 194 17.96 19.68 -11.71
CA LEU A 194 18.66 18.46 -12.11
C LEU A 194 20.18 18.65 -12.22
N LYS A 195 20.65 19.78 -12.78
CA LYS A 195 22.08 20.13 -12.83
C LYS A 195 22.70 20.29 -11.44
N LYS A 196 22.00 20.97 -10.52
CA LYS A 196 22.46 21.13 -9.13
C LYS A 196 22.55 19.78 -8.41
N ILE A 197 21.51 18.96 -8.53
CA ILE A 197 21.48 17.62 -7.92
C ILE A 197 22.61 16.75 -8.49
N LYS A 198 22.83 16.76 -9.81
CA LYS A 198 23.93 15.99 -10.42
C LYS A 198 25.30 16.40 -9.89
N LYS A 199 25.50 17.70 -9.61
CA LYS A 199 26.74 18.22 -9.01
C LYS A 199 26.94 17.70 -7.58
N ILE A 200 25.92 17.86 -6.71
CA ILE A 200 25.98 17.35 -5.32
C ILE A 200 26.19 15.84 -5.30
N LEU A 201 25.49 15.10 -6.15
CA LEU A 201 25.67 13.66 -6.25
C LEU A 201 27.11 13.29 -6.57
N LYS A 202 27.75 13.93 -7.55
CA LYS A 202 29.15 13.66 -7.86
C LYS A 202 30.08 13.96 -6.68
N GLU A 203 29.93 15.12 -6.05
CA GLU A 203 30.76 15.54 -4.91
C GLU A 203 30.62 14.55 -3.74
N LYS A 204 29.40 14.30 -3.28
CA LYS A 204 29.13 13.41 -2.13
C LYS A 204 29.44 11.94 -2.44
N MET A 205 29.27 11.48 -3.69
CA MET A 205 29.65 10.12 -4.08
C MET A 205 31.16 9.90 -4.00
N ASP A 206 31.95 10.92 -4.36
CA ASP A 206 33.40 10.86 -4.23
C ASP A 206 33.79 10.82 -2.75
N ASP A 207 33.21 11.68 -1.92
CA ASP A 207 33.46 11.76 -0.47
C ASP A 207 33.09 10.48 0.28
N TYR A 208 31.93 9.88 -0.04
CA TYR A 208 31.41 8.70 0.65
C TYR A 208 31.75 7.37 -0.02
N GLY A 209 32.57 7.39 -1.08
CA GLY A 209 33.06 6.17 -1.71
C GLY A 209 32.05 5.45 -2.62
N PHE A 210 30.92 6.06 -2.94
CA PHE A 210 29.97 5.52 -3.92
C PHE A 210 30.57 5.54 -5.34
N SER A 211 30.28 4.51 -6.12
CA SER A 211 30.68 4.35 -7.52
C SER A 211 29.63 4.87 -8.51
N GLY A 212 28.36 4.88 -8.12
CA GLY A 212 27.23 5.32 -8.95
C GLY A 212 26.06 5.88 -8.13
N ALA A 213 25.29 6.76 -8.74
CA ALA A 213 24.00 7.22 -8.23
C ALA A 213 22.97 7.42 -9.34
N TYR A 214 21.71 7.13 -9.03
CA TYR A 214 20.57 7.39 -9.89
C TYR A 214 19.49 8.16 -9.13
N LEU A 215 19.00 9.26 -9.70
CA LEU A 215 17.74 9.87 -9.29
C LEU A 215 16.64 9.32 -10.19
N ILE A 216 15.70 8.61 -9.58
CA ILE A 216 14.57 7.97 -10.26
C ILE A 216 13.31 8.79 -9.96
N GLY A 217 12.61 9.19 -11.01
CA GLY A 217 11.33 9.88 -10.93
C GLY A 217 10.17 8.91 -10.68
N HIS A 218 8.97 9.46 -10.49
CA HIS A 218 7.76 8.71 -10.13
C HIS A 218 7.40 7.60 -11.12
N ASN A 219 7.65 7.82 -12.41
CA ASN A 219 7.35 6.86 -13.48
C ASN A 219 8.45 5.82 -13.71
N GLN A 220 9.42 5.72 -12.80
CA GLN A 220 10.63 4.89 -12.93
C GLN A 220 11.59 5.37 -14.02
N ASP A 221 11.43 6.60 -14.50
CA ASP A 221 12.37 7.25 -15.40
C ASP A 221 13.64 7.65 -14.65
N ILE A 222 14.81 7.43 -15.26
CA ILE A 222 16.06 7.98 -14.76
C ILE A 222 16.08 9.48 -15.07
N LEU A 223 15.96 10.30 -14.02
CA LEU A 223 16.11 11.75 -14.11
C LEU A 223 17.58 12.16 -14.11
N ILE A 224 18.40 11.47 -13.32
CA ILE A 224 19.85 11.67 -13.25
C ILE A 224 20.52 10.31 -13.15
N ALA A 225 21.58 10.13 -13.92
CA ALA A 225 22.60 9.14 -13.66
C ALA A 225 23.93 9.87 -13.41
N ALA A 226 24.67 9.43 -12.40
CA ALA A 226 26.01 9.90 -12.08
C ALA A 226 26.88 8.67 -11.79
N GLY A 227 28.09 8.64 -12.34
CA GLY A 227 29.06 7.58 -12.10
C GLY A 227 30.47 8.15 -12.07
N LYS A 228 31.37 7.42 -11.39
CA LYS A 228 32.80 7.78 -11.32
C LYS A 228 33.53 7.64 -12.66
N SER A 229 33.05 6.79 -13.56
CA SER A 229 33.64 6.54 -14.88
C SER A 229 32.69 6.94 -16.02
N GLU A 230 33.25 7.45 -17.12
CA GLU A 230 32.48 7.73 -18.34
C GLU A 230 31.76 6.47 -18.86
N GLY A 231 30.51 6.64 -19.31
CA GLY A 231 29.68 5.54 -19.82
C GLY A 231 29.07 4.63 -18.76
N TRP A 232 29.26 4.90 -17.46
CA TRP A 232 28.56 4.19 -16.37
C TRP A 232 27.04 4.31 -16.50
N GLU A 233 26.59 5.51 -16.86
CA GLU A 233 25.18 5.89 -17.02
C GLU A 233 24.47 5.03 -18.07
N THR A 234 25.16 4.70 -19.18
CA THR A 234 24.63 3.92 -20.31
C THR A 234 24.80 2.42 -20.15
N LYS A 235 25.84 1.95 -19.45
CA LYS A 235 26.12 0.51 -19.26
C LYS A 235 25.32 -0.13 -18.14
N VAL A 236 25.18 0.57 -17.00
CA VAL A 236 24.65 0.00 -15.76
C VAL A 236 23.19 0.43 -15.51
N GLY A 237 22.82 1.66 -15.90
CA GLY A 237 21.50 2.24 -15.62
C GLY A 237 20.31 1.43 -16.15
N PRO A 238 20.31 1.01 -17.44
CA PRO A 238 19.22 0.22 -18.00
C PRO A 238 19.02 -1.15 -17.35
N GLN A 239 20.11 -1.80 -16.91
CA GLN A 239 20.06 -3.10 -16.23
C GLN A 239 19.48 -2.95 -14.81
N ILE A 240 19.84 -1.88 -14.12
CA ILE A 240 19.29 -1.54 -12.81
C ILE A 240 17.79 -1.28 -12.89
N ILE A 241 17.31 -0.46 -13.84
CA ILE A 241 15.87 -0.24 -14.02
C ILE A 241 15.14 -1.57 -14.25
N ARG A 242 15.69 -2.45 -15.10
CA ARG A 242 15.11 -3.78 -15.36
C ARG A 242 15.05 -4.63 -14.12
N MET A 243 16.10 -4.66 -13.30
CA MET A 243 16.08 -5.36 -12.01
C MET A 243 15.02 -4.77 -11.08
N LEU A 244 14.99 -3.45 -10.87
CA LEU A 244 14.01 -2.80 -9.99
C LEU A 244 12.56 -2.99 -10.46
N ALA A 245 12.33 -3.14 -11.76
CA ALA A 245 11.01 -3.41 -12.35
C ALA A 245 10.58 -4.88 -12.22
N GLN A 246 11.52 -5.82 -12.19
CA GLN A 246 11.27 -7.27 -12.11
C GLN A 246 11.17 -7.78 -10.67
N PHE A 247 11.93 -7.21 -9.74
CA PHE A 247 11.84 -7.57 -8.33
C PHE A 247 10.66 -6.84 -7.67
N HIS A 248 9.49 -7.48 -7.70
CA HIS A 248 8.34 -7.16 -6.85
C HIS A 248 8.61 -7.34 -5.34
N VAL A 249 9.83 -7.77 -4.99
CA VAL A 249 10.33 -8.10 -3.66
C VAL A 249 11.40 -7.07 -3.28
N PHE A 250 10.99 -5.82 -3.03
CA PHE A 250 11.71 -5.01 -2.05
C PHE A 250 11.20 -5.51 -0.70
N ASP A 251 11.89 -6.53 -0.19
CA ASP A 251 11.59 -7.19 1.07
C ASP A 251 11.90 -6.20 2.19
N LEU A 252 10.84 -5.57 2.68
CA LEU A 252 10.93 -4.59 3.74
C LEU A 252 11.24 -5.33 5.04
N GLY A 253 12.41 -5.09 5.64
CA GLY A 253 12.65 -5.31 7.06
C GLY A 253 12.18 -4.08 7.87
N PRO A 254 11.71 -4.20 9.12
CA PRO A 254 11.22 -3.06 9.90
C PRO A 254 12.29 -2.09 10.42
N GLN A 255 13.58 -2.35 10.16
CA GLN A 255 14.67 -1.66 10.86
C GLN A 255 15.58 -0.79 9.98
N PHE A 256 15.34 -0.67 8.67
CA PHE A 256 16.23 0.13 7.80
C PHE A 256 15.41 1.13 6.97
N GLN A 257 15.73 2.43 7.09
CA GLN A 257 15.15 3.52 6.28
C GLN A 257 15.74 3.59 4.86
N ALA A 258 16.68 2.70 4.54
CA ALA A 258 17.27 2.52 3.21
C ALA A 258 17.22 1.04 2.82
N ASP A 259 16.77 0.74 1.60
CA ASP A 259 16.74 -0.63 1.08
C ASP A 259 18.14 -0.99 0.55
N ILE A 260 18.89 -1.80 1.30
CA ILE A 260 20.25 -2.21 0.94
C ILE A 260 20.22 -3.59 0.26
N ILE A 261 20.72 -3.67 -0.97
CA ILE A 261 20.86 -4.89 -1.78
C ILE A 261 22.35 -5.14 -2.00
N ARG A 262 22.80 -6.35 -1.66
CA ARG A 262 24.17 -6.81 -1.94
C ARG A 262 24.18 -7.68 -3.18
N ILE A 263 25.07 -7.35 -4.13
CA ILE A 263 25.27 -8.10 -5.37
C ILE A 263 26.77 -8.30 -5.51
N GLU A 264 27.25 -9.49 -5.17
CA GLU A 264 28.69 -9.82 -5.15
C GLU A 264 29.47 -8.77 -4.34
N ASP A 265 30.42 -8.06 -4.97
CA ASP A 265 31.25 -7.04 -4.36
C ASP A 265 30.58 -5.65 -4.29
N PHE A 266 29.31 -5.52 -4.69
CA PHE A 266 28.60 -4.26 -4.74
C PHE A 266 27.48 -4.17 -3.70
N VAL A 267 27.31 -2.95 -3.19
CA VAL A 267 26.20 -2.56 -2.32
C VAL A 267 25.39 -1.52 -3.07
N MET A 268 24.11 -1.82 -3.29
CA MET A 268 23.12 -0.90 -3.85
C MET A 268 22.18 -0.48 -2.72
N ILE A 269 21.86 0.81 -2.66
CA ILE A 269 21.06 1.39 -1.59
C ILE A 269 19.97 2.24 -2.23
N ALA A 270 18.72 1.85 -2.09
CA ALA A 270 17.60 2.66 -2.52
C ALA A 270 17.02 3.43 -1.33
N LYS A 271 16.92 4.75 -1.46
CA LYS A 271 16.33 5.62 -0.44
C LYS A 271 15.28 6.53 -1.07
N ARG A 272 14.15 6.67 -0.40
CA ARG A 272 13.10 7.59 -0.84
C ARG A 272 13.46 9.01 -0.41
N ILE A 273 13.46 9.96 -1.35
CA ILE A 273 13.71 11.38 -1.04
C ILE A 273 12.39 12.06 -0.69
N ASN A 274 11.35 11.84 -1.50
CA ASN A 274 10.00 12.35 -1.26
C ASN A 274 8.95 11.41 -1.89
N ALA A 275 7.69 11.85 -1.95
CA ALA A 275 6.62 11.04 -2.53
C ALA A 275 6.90 10.65 -4.00
N GLU A 276 7.67 11.46 -4.72
CA GLU A 276 7.83 11.42 -6.18
C GLU A 276 9.18 10.89 -6.64
N ASN A 277 10.24 11.03 -5.83
CA ASN A 277 11.61 10.76 -6.22
C ASN A 277 12.28 9.75 -5.28
N LYS A 278 13.09 8.89 -5.87
CA LYS A 278 13.97 7.95 -5.17
C LYS A 278 15.39 8.14 -5.63
N ILE A 279 16.33 7.95 -4.72
CA ILE A 279 17.74 7.83 -5.05
C ILE A 279 18.17 6.38 -4.93
N ILE A 280 19.05 5.97 -5.82
CA ILE A 280 19.76 4.70 -5.75
C ILE A 280 21.24 5.01 -5.74
N LEU A 281 21.92 4.63 -4.68
CA LEU A 281 23.37 4.76 -4.51
C LEU A 281 24.02 3.39 -4.67
N ILE A 282 25.19 3.34 -5.29
CA ILE A 282 25.91 2.10 -5.56
C ILE A 282 27.34 2.29 -5.16
N GLY A 283 27.89 1.40 -4.34
CA GLY A 283 29.31 1.39 -3.98
C GLY A 283 29.86 -0.02 -3.95
N ARG A 284 31.17 -0.16 -3.75
CA ARG A 284 31.80 -1.46 -3.52
C ARG A 284 31.76 -1.79 -2.04
N GLU A 285 31.39 -3.02 -1.70
CA GLU A 285 31.29 -3.48 -0.31
C GLU A 285 32.63 -3.32 0.44
N SER A 286 33.75 -3.54 -0.25
CA SER A 286 35.11 -3.37 0.31
C SER A 286 35.41 -1.94 0.78
N ILE A 287 34.74 -0.92 0.24
CA ILE A 287 34.93 0.47 0.64
C ILE A 287 34.23 0.76 1.97
N PHE A 288 33.18 0.01 2.29
CA PHE A 288 32.39 0.19 3.51
C PHE A 288 32.85 -0.71 4.66
N LYS A 289 33.69 -1.71 4.40
CA LYS A 289 34.30 -2.57 5.43
C LYS A 289 35.48 -1.83 6.10
N TYR A 290 35.15 -0.92 7.01
CA TYR A 290 36.08 -0.44 8.05
C TYR A 290 35.61 -1.00 9.40
N ASP A 291 36.57 -1.27 10.28
CA ASP A 291 36.41 -2.01 11.53
C ASP A 291 35.09 -1.77 12.30
N GLU A 292 34.52 -2.89 12.73
CA GLU A 292 33.42 -3.14 13.67
C GLU A 292 32.01 -2.55 13.47
N GLU A 293 31.71 -1.50 12.69
CA GLU A 293 30.30 -1.08 12.49
C GLU A 293 30.03 -0.30 11.18
N PRO A 294 29.89 -0.98 10.02
CA PRO A 294 29.80 -0.33 8.70
C PRO A 294 28.42 0.29 8.37
N TYR A 295 27.35 -0.14 9.05
CA TYR A 295 25.97 0.21 8.69
C TYR A 295 25.53 1.63 9.10
N PRO A 296 25.81 2.12 10.32
CA PRO A 296 25.40 3.47 10.73
C PRO A 296 25.97 4.57 9.82
N ARG A 297 27.24 4.42 9.39
CA ARG A 297 27.90 5.38 8.48
C ARG A 297 27.24 5.44 7.11
N ILE A 298 26.84 4.30 6.56
CA ILE A 298 26.14 4.26 5.27
C ILE A 298 24.80 5.01 5.38
N GLU A 299 24.05 4.79 6.45
CA GLU A 299 22.76 5.46 6.64
C GLU A 299 22.89 6.97 6.82
N GLU A 300 23.90 7.43 7.56
CA GLU A 300 24.25 8.84 7.73
C GLU A 300 24.61 9.49 6.38
N SER A 301 25.53 8.89 5.62
CA SER A 301 25.88 9.36 4.27
C SER A 301 24.65 9.43 3.35
N CYS A 302 23.78 8.41 3.40
CA CYS A 302 22.55 8.41 2.62
C CYS A 302 21.59 9.51 3.08
N LEU A 303 21.47 9.76 4.39
CA LEU A 303 20.62 10.80 4.96
C LEU A 303 21.07 12.18 4.53
N ASP A 304 22.36 12.46 4.63
CA ASP A 304 23.00 13.71 4.20
C ASP A 304 22.71 13.98 2.72
N ILE A 305 23.02 13.03 1.83
CA ILE A 305 22.71 13.14 0.39
C ILE A 305 21.21 13.41 0.17
N THR A 306 20.33 12.65 0.83
CA THR A 306 18.88 12.84 0.61
C THR A 306 18.37 14.18 1.13
N THR A 307 18.98 14.74 2.17
CA THR A 307 18.60 16.03 2.75
C THR A 307 18.95 17.16 1.78
N ASP A 308 20.18 17.17 1.26
CA ASP A 308 20.63 18.16 0.28
C ASP A 308 19.77 18.15 -0.99
N ILE A 309 19.42 16.94 -1.48
CA ILE A 309 18.57 16.81 -2.67
C ILE A 309 17.14 17.29 -2.37
N LEU A 310 16.60 16.95 -1.20
CA LEU A 310 15.27 17.37 -0.79
C LEU A 310 15.17 18.90 -0.74
N GLU A 311 16.20 19.60 -0.26
CA GLU A 311 16.23 21.06 -0.24
C GLU A 311 16.20 21.70 -1.64
N ILE A 312 16.87 21.09 -2.62
CA ILE A 312 16.83 21.58 -4.01
C ILE A 312 15.45 21.35 -4.66
N LEU A 313 14.74 20.30 -4.23
CA LEU A 313 13.43 19.92 -4.78
C LEU A 313 12.26 20.67 -4.16
N LYS A 314 12.45 21.39 -3.04
CA LYS A 314 11.45 22.29 -2.45
C LYS A 314 11.23 23.52 -3.33
#